data_AF-A0A0Q9WCY6-F1
#
_entry.id   AF-A0A0Q9WCY6-F1
#
_cell.length_a   1.000
_cell.length_b   1.000
_cell.length_c   1.000
_cell.angle_alpha   90.00
_cell.angle_beta   90.00
_cell.angle_gamma   90.00
#
_symmetry.space_group_name_H-M   'P 1'
#
loop_
_entity.id
_entity.type
_entity.pdbx_description
1 polymer ?
#
loop_
_entity_poly.entity_id
_entity_poly.type
_entity_poly.pdbx_seq_one_letter_code
_entity_poly.pdbx_strand_id
1 'polypeptide(L)'
;MHSSVFLWPTRQWYVMGTWFLIRLWAPARCWPSRITQKVRDKDESIRANLQQYGCADRYMDVLVADFSNPLWHRRITFDSIITDPPYGIREATEKVENKFNPKENTRTAAMAHYPSTSHYSLQHLYADLLQFGATHLKLGGRLVCWLPFHREDYSEAMLPQHTHLRLVANSEQQLTGNTARRLLTYEKHMEYIEVTSSSDSVTQLAASSAQEFRDRYFNANGALESRQERRMRKAALREQGRQEMEMRGKTPSDGRAKKCDLNKARFN
;
A
#
# COMPACT_ATOMS: atom_id res chain seq x y z
N MET A 1 42.13 4.39 23.60
CA MET A 1 41.60 3.25 22.82
C MET A 1 40.82 3.83 21.66
N HIS A 2 41.30 3.61 20.44
CA HIS A 2 40.81 4.24 19.22
C HIS A 2 39.40 3.75 18.88
N SER A 3 38.41 4.64 18.95
CA SER A 3 37.10 4.46 18.30
C SER A 3 37.25 4.90 16.84
N SER A 4 37.60 3.96 15.97
CA SER A 4 37.60 4.17 14.53
C SER A 4 36.16 4.28 14.04
N VAL A 5 35.64 5.50 13.97
CA VAL A 5 34.45 5.82 13.18
C VAL A 5 34.83 5.62 11.72
N PHE A 6 34.38 4.51 11.13
CA PHE A 6 34.49 4.27 9.70
C PHE A 6 33.56 5.27 8.97
N LEU A 7 34.06 6.48 8.74
CA LEU A 7 33.48 7.44 7.80
C LEU A 7 33.68 6.87 6.40
N TRP A 8 32.61 6.33 5.81
CA TRP A 8 32.62 5.98 4.39
C TRP A 8 32.75 7.28 3.57
N PRO A 9 33.75 7.42 2.69
CA PRO A 9 33.94 8.64 1.93
C PRO A 9 32.92 8.75 0.79
N THR A 10 32.39 9.96 0.61
CA THR A 10 31.95 10.56 -0.67
C THR A 10 30.97 9.78 -1.54
N ARG A 11 29.78 9.47 -1.03
CA ARG A 11 28.58 9.41 -1.88
C ARG A 11 27.53 10.36 -1.31
N GLN A 12 27.23 11.42 -2.05
CA GLN A 12 26.07 12.26 -1.76
C GLN A 12 24.83 11.45 -2.19
N TRP A 13 24.03 11.02 -1.21
CA TRP A 13 22.78 10.30 -1.47
C TRP A 13 21.64 11.30 -1.38
N TYR A 14 20.81 11.35 -2.42
CA TYR A 14 19.60 12.16 -2.45
C TYR A 14 18.40 11.28 -2.14
N VAL A 15 17.48 11.81 -1.33
CA VAL A 15 16.27 11.11 -0.93
C VAL A 15 15.12 11.68 -1.73
N MET A 16 14.49 10.81 -2.52
CA MET A 16 13.23 11.10 -3.19
C MET A 16 12.15 10.20 -2.62
N GLY A 17 11.08 10.81 -2.14
CA GLY A 17 9.92 10.08 -1.66
C GLY A 17 8.99 9.79 -2.84
N THR A 18 8.47 8.57 -2.93
CA THR A 18 7.25 8.34 -3.71
C THR A 18 6.19 7.87 -2.73
N TRP A 19 5.10 8.63 -2.65
CA TRP A 19 4.00 8.30 -1.75
C TRP A 19 2.91 7.57 -2.53
N PHE A 20 2.87 6.24 -2.37
CA PHE A 20 1.88 5.38 -3.00
C PHE A 20 0.56 5.42 -2.22
N LEU A 21 -0.19 6.52 -2.38
CA LEU A 21 -1.58 6.55 -1.93
C LEU A 21 -2.47 6.00 -3.03
N ILE A 22 -3.08 4.88 -2.71
CA ILE A 22 -4.09 4.18 -3.50
C ILE A 22 -5.44 4.94 -3.54
N ARG A 23 -5.58 6.07 -2.83
CA ARG A 23 -6.81 6.87 -2.84
C ARG A 23 -6.59 8.19 -3.54
N LEU A 24 -6.77 8.17 -4.85
CA LEU A 24 -6.64 9.32 -5.74
C LEU A 24 -7.90 10.20 -5.64
N TRP A 25 -7.89 11.18 -4.71
CA TRP A 25 -8.83 12.30 -4.70
C TRP A 25 -8.04 13.60 -4.47
N ALA A 26 -8.06 14.47 -5.47
CA ALA A 26 -7.31 15.73 -5.71
C ALA A 26 -7.04 16.65 -4.48
N PRO A 27 -6.11 17.64 -4.53
CA PRO A 27 -4.95 17.88 -5.42
C PRO A 27 -3.64 17.90 -4.61
N ALA A 28 -2.69 16.96 -4.77
CA ALA A 28 -1.36 16.95 -4.11
C ALA A 28 -1.32 17.21 -2.57
N ARG A 29 -2.47 17.33 -1.91
CA ARG A 29 -2.64 17.57 -0.48
C ARG A 29 -2.80 16.20 0.14
N CYS A 30 -1.68 15.64 0.57
CA CYS A 30 -1.66 14.43 1.37
C CYS A 30 -2.57 14.66 2.58
N TRP A 31 -3.65 13.88 2.68
CA TRP A 31 -4.60 14.00 3.78
C TRP A 31 -3.88 13.68 5.12
N PRO A 32 -4.31 14.29 6.23
CA PRO A 32 -3.78 13.94 7.55
C PRO A 32 -4.01 12.46 7.85
N SER A 33 -3.07 11.83 8.55
CA SER A 33 -3.14 10.41 8.91
C SER A 33 -4.26 10.11 9.92
N ARG A 34 -4.75 11.15 10.63
CA ARG A 34 -5.81 11.05 11.64
C ARG A 34 -7.19 11.25 11.02
N ILE A 35 -8.08 10.28 11.24
CA ILE A 35 -9.46 10.29 10.73
C ILE A 35 -10.30 11.50 11.17
N THR A 36 -9.94 12.13 12.29
CA THR A 36 -10.65 13.29 12.86
C THR A 36 -10.13 14.63 12.38
N GLN A 37 -8.96 14.68 11.74
CA GLN A 37 -8.29 15.92 11.39
C GLN A 37 -8.63 16.29 9.94
N LYS A 38 -9.04 17.54 9.70
CA LYS A 38 -9.43 18.02 8.37
C LYS A 38 -8.26 18.60 7.57
N VAL A 39 -7.26 19.15 8.25
CA VAL A 39 -6.12 19.86 7.65
C VAL A 39 -4.87 19.45 8.40
N ARG A 40 -3.78 19.15 7.67
CA ARG A 40 -2.46 18.92 8.27
C ARG A 40 -1.94 20.21 8.88
N ASP A 41 -1.27 20.10 10.03
CA ASP A 41 -0.53 21.24 10.55
C ASP A 41 0.65 21.58 9.62
N LYS A 42 1.09 22.84 9.62
CA LYS A 42 2.15 23.31 8.70
C LYS A 42 3.45 22.53 8.83
N ASP A 43 3.69 21.94 10.00
CA ASP A 43 4.88 21.16 10.32
C ASP A 43 4.69 19.65 10.06
N GLU A 44 3.50 19.19 9.67
CA GLU A 44 3.23 17.78 9.31
C GLU A 44 3.62 17.46 7.85
N SER A 45 4.87 17.75 7.50
CA SER A 45 5.45 17.44 6.19
C SER A 45 6.63 16.47 6.29
N ILE A 46 6.85 15.68 5.25
CA ILE A 46 8.01 14.77 5.16
C ILE A 46 9.30 15.59 5.26
N ARG A 47 9.33 16.79 4.67
CA ARG A 47 10.45 17.72 4.76
C ARG A 47 10.70 18.19 6.19
N ALA A 48 9.67 18.54 6.96
CA ALA A 48 9.81 18.95 8.36
C ALA A 48 10.38 17.81 9.22
N ASN A 49 9.94 16.56 8.99
CA ASN A 49 10.54 15.39 9.65
C ASN A 49 12.03 15.28 9.30
N LEU A 50 12.41 15.43 8.03
CA LEU A 50 13.82 15.38 7.62
C LEU A 50 14.64 16.55 8.17
N GLN A 51 14.02 17.72 8.35
CA GLN A 51 14.66 18.87 8.96
C GLN A 51 14.98 18.63 10.44
N GLN A 52 14.09 17.98 11.19
CA GLN A 52 14.36 17.57 12.58
C GLN A 52 15.59 16.65 12.70
N TYR A 53 15.83 15.81 11.70
CA TYR A 53 16.99 14.91 11.65
C TYR A 53 18.22 15.50 10.95
N GLY A 54 18.22 16.79 10.58
CA GLY A 54 19.35 17.43 9.89
C GLY A 54 19.62 16.88 8.47
N CYS A 55 18.58 16.34 7.82
CA CYS A 55 18.66 15.72 6.49
C CYS A 55 17.91 16.51 5.41
N ALA A 56 17.51 17.75 5.70
CA ALA A 56 16.71 18.57 4.79
C ALA A 56 17.44 18.88 3.46
N ASP A 57 18.75 19.06 3.49
CA ASP A 57 19.56 19.31 2.28
C ASP A 57 19.59 18.09 1.34
N ARG A 58 19.32 16.91 1.92
CA ARG A 58 19.14 15.58 1.30
C ARG A 58 17.90 15.45 0.40
N TYR A 59 16.88 16.27 0.66
CA TYR A 59 15.52 16.04 0.20
C TYR A 59 15.29 16.65 -1.18
N MET A 60 14.88 15.83 -2.15
CA MET A 60 14.46 16.33 -3.45
C MET A 60 13.00 16.73 -3.43
N ASP A 61 12.09 15.76 -3.53
CA ASP A 61 10.65 16.00 -3.47
C ASP A 61 9.86 14.69 -3.23
N VAL A 62 8.54 14.82 -3.13
CA VAL A 62 7.58 13.72 -3.01
C VAL A 62 6.64 13.69 -4.21
N LEU A 63 6.63 12.57 -4.94
CA LEU A 63 5.67 12.31 -5.99
C LEU A 63 4.47 11.52 -5.46
N VAL A 64 3.26 11.98 -5.80
CA VAL A 64 2.01 11.27 -5.51
C VAL A 64 1.55 10.57 -6.76
N ALA A 65 1.47 9.24 -6.69
CA ALA A 65 1.14 8.43 -7.85
C ALA A 65 0.59 7.06 -7.51
N ASP A 66 -0.11 6.48 -8.49
CA ASP A 66 -0.49 5.08 -8.44
C ASP A 66 0.71 4.22 -8.86
N PHE A 67 1.11 3.29 -8.00
CA PHE A 67 2.20 2.37 -8.26
C PHE A 67 1.90 1.44 -9.44
N SER A 68 0.62 1.15 -9.68
CA SER A 68 0.23 0.23 -10.73
C SER A 68 0.46 0.77 -12.14
N ASN A 69 0.66 2.08 -12.27
CA ASN A 69 0.89 2.75 -13.53
C ASN A 69 2.35 3.25 -13.55
N PRO A 70 3.20 2.74 -14.45
CA PRO A 70 4.59 3.15 -14.49
C PRO A 70 4.69 4.63 -14.87
N LEU A 71 5.05 5.47 -13.89
CA LEU A 71 5.31 6.89 -14.14
C LEU A 71 6.69 7.15 -14.72
N TRP A 72 7.65 6.35 -14.28
CA TRP A 72 9.06 6.61 -14.48
C TRP A 72 9.45 6.18 -15.89
N HIS A 73 10.09 7.09 -16.62
CA HIS A 73 10.71 6.71 -17.87
C HIS A 73 11.87 5.77 -17.57
N ARG A 74 11.99 4.68 -18.34
CA ARG A 74 13.07 3.66 -18.27
C ARG A 74 14.51 4.19 -18.23
N ARG A 75 14.74 5.45 -18.60
CA ARG A 75 16.06 6.10 -18.55
C ARG A 75 16.44 6.52 -17.13
N ILE A 76 15.46 6.66 -16.24
CA ILE A 76 15.66 7.03 -14.85
C ILE A 76 16.08 5.78 -14.10
N THR A 77 17.23 5.86 -13.43
CA THR A 77 17.76 4.75 -12.63
C THR A 77 18.04 5.19 -11.21
N PHE A 78 17.81 4.28 -10.27
CA PHE A 78 18.01 4.47 -8.84
C PHE A 78 19.14 3.59 -8.34
N ASP A 79 19.93 4.11 -7.40
CA ASP A 79 20.96 3.33 -6.71
C ASP A 79 20.35 2.35 -5.70
N SER A 80 19.26 2.76 -5.05
CA SER A 80 18.54 1.95 -4.07
C SER A 80 17.07 2.32 -4.00
N ILE A 81 16.22 1.33 -3.80
CA ILE A 81 14.78 1.50 -3.57
C ILE A 81 14.48 0.93 -2.18
N ILE A 82 13.85 1.72 -1.31
CA ILE A 82 13.45 1.29 0.03
C ILE A 82 11.95 1.53 0.15
N THR A 83 11.19 0.49 0.49
CA THR A 83 9.73 0.59 0.54
C THR A 83 9.11 -0.26 1.64
N ASP A 84 8.00 0.24 2.19
CA ASP A 84 7.10 -0.48 3.09
C ASP A 84 5.71 -0.53 2.43
N PRO A 85 5.47 -1.52 1.53
CA PRO A 85 4.24 -1.57 0.75
C PRO A 85 3.01 -1.85 1.64
N PRO A 86 1.82 -1.35 1.27
CA PRO A 86 0.62 -1.52 2.08
C PRO A 86 0.17 -3.00 2.12
N TYR A 87 0.23 -3.60 3.31
CA TYR A 87 -0.16 -5.01 3.54
C TYR A 87 -1.67 -5.28 3.53
N GLY A 88 -2.50 -4.26 3.28
CA GLY A 88 -3.94 -4.41 3.40
C GLY A 88 -4.43 -4.55 4.85
N ILE A 89 -3.67 -4.14 5.87
CA ILE A 89 -4.16 -4.12 7.26
C ILE A 89 -4.63 -2.71 7.62
N ARG A 90 -3.72 -1.73 7.48
CA ARG A 90 -3.95 -0.33 7.85
C ARG A 90 -4.51 0.47 6.68
N GLU A 91 -3.89 0.36 5.51
CA GLU A 91 -4.40 0.92 4.26
C GLU A 91 -5.21 -0.11 3.45
N ALA A 92 -6.09 0.37 2.56
CA ALA A 92 -6.72 -0.48 1.55
C ALA A 92 -5.74 -0.67 0.39
N THR A 93 -5.54 -1.90 -0.04
CA THR A 93 -4.78 -2.24 -1.24
C THR A 93 -5.76 -2.23 -2.42
N GLU A 94 -5.83 -1.09 -3.10
CA GLU A 94 -6.63 -0.85 -4.30
C GLU A 94 -5.73 -0.39 -5.46
N LYS A 95 -6.16 -0.60 -6.70
CA LYS A 95 -5.46 -0.18 -7.91
C LYS A 95 -6.44 0.57 -8.79
N VAL A 96 -5.98 1.59 -9.51
CA VAL A 96 -6.82 2.23 -10.53
C VAL A 96 -6.99 1.26 -11.69
N GLU A 97 -8.24 0.87 -11.95
CA GLU A 97 -8.61 -0.02 -13.03
C GLU A 97 -9.24 0.74 -14.18
N ASN A 98 -8.71 0.51 -15.38
CA ASN A 98 -9.33 0.97 -16.61
C ASN A 98 -10.23 -0.16 -17.13
N LYS A 99 -11.55 -0.02 -16.95
CA LYS A 99 -12.51 -1.04 -17.38
C LYS A 99 -12.60 -1.06 -18.91
N PHE A 100 -12.24 -2.19 -19.52
CA PHE A 100 -12.29 -2.40 -20.98
C PHE A 100 -13.72 -2.37 -21.54
N ASN A 101 -14.72 -2.70 -20.69
CA ASN A 101 -16.13 -2.55 -21.00
C ASN A 101 -16.72 -1.41 -20.15
N PRO A 102 -16.74 -0.16 -20.66
CA PRO A 102 -17.46 0.91 -19.99
C PRO A 102 -18.94 0.52 -19.95
N LYS A 103 -19.52 0.45 -18.75
CA LYS A 103 -20.99 0.39 -18.64
C LYS A 103 -21.56 1.63 -19.33
N GLU A 104 -22.68 1.46 -20.02
CA GLU A 104 -23.36 2.54 -20.74
C GLU A 104 -23.48 3.78 -19.85
N ASN A 105 -22.82 4.86 -20.27
CA ASN A 105 -22.64 6.04 -19.44
C ASN A 105 -23.98 6.76 -19.29
N THR A 106 -24.65 6.59 -18.14
CA THR A 106 -25.79 7.42 -17.74
C THR A 106 -25.35 8.84 -17.30
N ARG A 107 -24.22 9.35 -17.84
CA ARG A 107 -23.48 10.50 -17.29
C ARG A 107 -23.51 11.68 -18.25
N THR A 108 -23.86 12.84 -17.71
CA THR A 108 -23.79 14.14 -18.39
C THR A 108 -22.35 14.67 -18.39
N ALA A 109 -21.93 15.38 -19.45
CA ALA A 109 -20.57 15.89 -19.64
C ALA A 109 -20.05 16.82 -18.50
N ALA A 110 -20.94 17.35 -17.66
CA ALA A 110 -20.59 18.21 -16.52
C ALA A 110 -20.12 17.46 -15.26
N MET A 111 -20.19 16.13 -15.22
CA MET A 111 -19.83 15.35 -14.02
C MET A 111 -18.36 14.95 -14.01
N ALA A 112 -17.62 15.30 -12.95
CA ALA A 112 -16.24 14.86 -12.74
C ALA A 112 -16.12 13.31 -12.79
N HIS A 113 -15.27 12.81 -13.68
CA HIS A 113 -15.04 11.38 -13.86
C HIS A 113 -13.86 10.91 -13.00
N TYR A 114 -14.14 10.03 -12.04
CA TYR A 114 -13.14 9.36 -11.23
C TYR A 114 -13.00 7.92 -11.72
N PRO A 115 -11.77 7.46 -12.03
CA PRO A 115 -11.58 6.11 -12.49
C PRO A 115 -11.93 5.10 -11.39
N SER A 116 -12.38 3.92 -11.80
CA SER A 116 -12.76 2.85 -10.85
C SER A 116 -11.53 2.33 -10.12
N THR A 117 -11.65 2.04 -8.82
CA THR A 117 -10.63 1.30 -8.08
C THR A 117 -11.03 -0.16 -7.91
N SER A 118 -10.06 -1.07 -7.97
CA SER A 118 -10.22 -2.50 -7.75
C SER A 118 -9.26 -3.02 -6.70
N HIS A 119 -9.43 -4.27 -6.25
CA HIS A 119 -8.54 -4.84 -5.24
C HIS A 119 -7.16 -5.15 -5.82
N TYR A 120 -6.13 -4.53 -5.26
CA TYR A 120 -4.75 -4.82 -5.63
C TYR A 120 -4.22 -5.91 -4.71
N SER A 121 -4.08 -7.13 -5.24
CA SER A 121 -3.61 -8.25 -4.43
C SER A 121 -2.15 -8.02 -4.00
N LEU A 122 -1.81 -8.51 -2.81
CA LEU A 122 -0.44 -8.40 -2.28
C LEU A 122 0.57 -9.04 -3.25
N GLN A 123 0.20 -10.15 -3.89
CA GLN A 123 1.05 -10.85 -4.84
C GLN A 123 1.35 -10.00 -6.08
N HIS A 124 0.33 -9.38 -6.68
CA HIS A 124 0.54 -8.50 -7.82
C HIS A 124 1.36 -7.26 -7.43
N LEU A 125 1.16 -6.72 -6.22
CA LEU A 125 1.94 -5.60 -5.72
C LEU A 125 3.45 -5.93 -5.63
N TYR A 126 3.81 -7.10 -5.09
CA TYR A 126 5.22 -7.50 -5.03
C TYR A 126 5.79 -7.88 -6.41
N ALA A 127 5.00 -8.49 -7.29
CA ALA A 127 5.41 -8.77 -8.65
C ALA A 127 5.76 -7.46 -9.39
N ASP A 128 4.86 -6.47 -9.33
CA ASP A 128 5.08 -5.14 -9.92
C ASP A 128 6.27 -4.42 -9.26
N LEU A 129 6.47 -4.60 -7.95
CA LEU A 129 7.62 -4.05 -7.22
C LEU A 129 8.96 -4.65 -7.65
N LEU A 130 9.04 -5.96 -7.80
CA LEU A 130 10.24 -6.62 -8.30
C LEU A 130 10.49 -6.26 -9.76
N GLN A 131 9.45 -6.17 -10.59
CA GLN A 131 9.55 -5.71 -11.97
C GLN A 131 10.03 -4.26 -12.05
N PHE A 132 9.53 -3.39 -11.17
CA PHE A 132 10.00 -2.00 -11.05
C PHE A 132 11.47 -1.93 -10.62
N GLY A 133 11.87 -2.75 -9.64
CA GLY A 133 13.27 -2.88 -9.23
C GLY A 133 14.18 -3.38 -10.35
N ALA A 134 13.76 -4.40 -11.09
CA ALA A 134 14.51 -4.94 -12.22
C ALA A 134 14.74 -3.89 -13.31
N THR A 135 13.73 -3.07 -13.61
CA THR A 135 13.79 -2.03 -14.65
C THR A 135 14.57 -0.79 -14.23
N HIS A 136 14.34 -0.27 -13.02
CA HIS A 136 14.85 1.04 -12.61
C HIS A 136 16.07 1.00 -11.68
N LEU A 137 16.49 -0.15 -11.15
CA LEU A 137 17.75 -0.21 -10.40
C LEU A 137 18.96 -0.21 -11.34
N LYS A 138 20.04 0.43 -10.90
CA LYS A 138 21.37 0.23 -11.50
C LYS A 138 21.86 -1.19 -11.20
N LEU A 139 22.80 -1.69 -12.02
CA LEU A 139 23.46 -2.97 -11.75
C LEU A 139 24.20 -2.89 -10.40
N GLY A 140 24.01 -3.89 -9.53
CA GLY A 140 24.46 -3.87 -8.12
C GLY A 140 23.60 -3.02 -7.18
N GLY A 141 22.58 -2.33 -7.70
CA GLY A 141 21.61 -1.59 -6.90
C GLY A 141 20.73 -2.51 -6.06
N ARG A 142 20.16 -1.96 -4.98
CA ARG A 142 19.42 -2.75 -3.97
C ARG A 142 17.96 -2.32 -3.84
N LEU A 143 17.07 -3.30 -3.84
CA LEU A 143 15.66 -3.14 -3.46
C LEU A 143 15.47 -3.71 -2.06
N VAL A 144 15.04 -2.87 -1.13
CA VAL A 144 14.72 -3.26 0.25
C VAL A 144 13.23 -3.08 0.44
N CYS A 145 12.52 -4.17 0.74
CA CYS A 145 11.09 -4.14 0.98
C CYS A 145 10.70 -4.99 2.18
N TRP A 146 9.65 -4.55 2.87
CA TRP A 146 9.03 -5.39 3.89
C TRP A 146 7.97 -6.30 3.28
N LEU A 147 7.91 -7.55 3.71
CA LEU A 147 6.88 -8.54 3.38
C LEU A 147 6.20 -9.01 4.67
N PRO A 148 4.85 -9.10 4.75
CA PRO A 148 4.16 -9.62 5.92
C PRO A 148 3.86 -11.13 5.77
N PHE A 149 3.89 -11.89 6.87
CA PHE A 149 3.54 -13.33 6.88
C PHE A 149 3.08 -13.79 8.27
N HIS A 150 2.37 -14.91 8.26
CA HIS A 150 2.14 -15.72 9.45
C HIS A 150 3.34 -16.63 9.67
N ARG A 151 3.74 -16.80 10.95
CA ARG A 151 4.94 -17.58 11.27
C ARG A 151 4.77 -19.07 10.94
N GLU A 152 3.55 -19.59 11.04
CA GLU A 152 3.21 -20.98 10.72
C GLU A 152 3.27 -21.28 9.21
N ASP A 153 2.92 -20.31 8.37
CA ASP A 153 2.87 -20.48 6.92
C ASP A 153 4.21 -20.11 6.25
N TYR A 154 5.26 -19.81 7.00
CA TYR A 154 6.51 -19.34 6.42
C TYR A 154 7.31 -20.47 5.75
N SER A 155 7.60 -20.29 4.46
CA SER A 155 8.62 -21.05 3.74
C SER A 155 9.40 -20.12 2.82
N GLU A 156 10.71 -20.33 2.71
CA GLU A 156 11.59 -19.56 1.81
C GLU A 156 11.18 -19.68 0.34
N ALA A 157 10.57 -20.79 -0.04
CA ALA A 157 10.05 -21.02 -1.39
C ALA A 157 8.87 -20.10 -1.75
N MET A 158 8.21 -19.48 -0.77
CA MET A 158 7.08 -18.57 -1.00
C MET A 158 7.53 -17.12 -1.22
N LEU A 159 8.81 -16.82 -1.04
CA LEU A 159 9.32 -15.47 -1.19
C LEU A 159 9.22 -15.03 -2.66
N PRO A 160 8.81 -13.79 -2.94
CA PRO A 160 8.82 -13.25 -4.29
C PRO A 160 10.22 -13.38 -4.92
N GLN A 161 10.28 -13.97 -6.11
CA GLN A 161 11.54 -14.09 -6.87
C GLN A 161 11.39 -13.45 -8.25
N HIS A 162 12.51 -13.01 -8.82
CA HIS A 162 12.56 -12.40 -10.13
C HIS A 162 13.92 -12.66 -10.79
N THR A 163 13.95 -12.97 -12.08
CA THR A 163 15.15 -13.40 -12.81
C THR A 163 16.34 -12.44 -12.67
N HIS A 164 16.11 -11.12 -12.75
CA HIS A 164 17.18 -10.12 -12.63
C HIS A 164 17.54 -9.69 -11.19
N LEU A 165 16.83 -10.18 -10.17
CA LEU A 165 17.01 -9.77 -8.77
C LEU A 165 17.33 -10.99 -7.91
N ARG A 166 18.44 -10.94 -7.18
CA ARG A 166 18.83 -12.00 -6.24
C ARG A 166 18.54 -11.57 -4.81
N LEU A 167 17.91 -12.42 -4.01
CA LEU A 167 17.75 -12.18 -2.58
C LEU A 167 19.11 -12.31 -1.88
N VAL A 168 19.55 -11.26 -1.20
CA VAL A 168 20.86 -11.19 -0.50
C VAL A 168 20.68 -11.22 1.01
N ALA A 169 19.60 -10.66 1.53
CA ALA A 169 19.30 -10.70 2.97
C ALA A 169 17.81 -10.90 3.21
N ASN A 170 17.51 -11.65 4.27
CA ASN A 170 16.18 -11.93 4.77
C ASN A 170 16.23 -11.85 6.30
N SER A 171 15.63 -10.82 6.88
CA SER A 171 15.64 -10.59 8.33
C SER A 171 14.20 -10.55 8.87
N GLU A 172 13.91 -11.35 9.88
CA GLU A 172 12.58 -11.40 10.50
C GLU A 172 12.43 -10.38 11.62
N GLN A 173 11.28 -9.70 11.64
CA GLN A 173 10.79 -8.90 12.74
C GLN A 173 9.42 -9.44 13.20
N GLN A 174 9.39 -9.94 14.42
CA GLN A 174 8.16 -10.43 15.04
C GLN A 174 7.24 -9.26 15.39
N LEU A 175 5.95 -9.42 15.08
CA LEU A 175 4.89 -8.51 15.50
C LEU A 175 4.06 -9.18 16.60
N THR A 176 2.92 -8.62 16.94
CA THR A 176 2.02 -9.19 17.95
C THR A 176 1.36 -10.48 17.46
N GLY A 177 1.29 -11.49 18.32
CA GLY A 177 0.63 -12.77 18.02
C GLY A 177 1.44 -13.64 17.06
N ASN A 178 0.75 -14.33 16.15
CA ASN A 178 1.39 -15.23 15.17
C ASN A 178 1.83 -14.53 13.88
N THR A 179 1.95 -13.20 13.91
CA THR A 179 2.22 -12.37 12.72
C THR A 179 3.64 -11.84 12.79
N ALA A 180 4.34 -11.84 11.66
CA ALA A 180 5.69 -11.31 11.53
C ALA A 180 5.81 -10.55 10.20
N ARG A 181 6.83 -9.72 10.09
CA ARG A 181 7.25 -9.09 8.83
C ARG A 181 8.74 -9.29 8.63
N ARG A 182 9.19 -9.49 7.39
CA ARG A 182 10.61 -9.70 7.06
C ARG A 182 11.05 -8.58 6.15
N LEU A 183 12.24 -8.09 6.44
CA LEU A 183 12.96 -7.17 5.59
C LEU A 183 13.70 -8.01 4.55
N LEU A 184 13.23 -7.94 3.31
CA LEU A 184 13.84 -8.59 2.16
C LEU A 184 14.74 -7.59 1.45
N THR A 185 15.98 -7.99 1.19
CA THR A 185 16.94 -7.20 0.41
C THR A 185 17.30 -7.95 -0.85
N TYR A 186 16.93 -7.40 -1.99
CA TYR A 186 17.27 -7.89 -3.31
C TYR A 186 18.39 -7.05 -3.92
N GLU A 187 19.28 -7.69 -4.66
CA GLU A 187 20.34 -7.04 -5.43
C GLU A 187 20.14 -7.33 -6.92
N LYS A 188 20.23 -6.29 -7.74
CA LYS A 188 20.18 -6.43 -9.19
C LYS A 188 21.51 -6.97 -9.70
N HIS A 189 21.51 -8.21 -10.16
CA HIS A 189 22.71 -8.93 -10.57
C HIS A 189 22.84 -9.08 -12.10
N MET A 190 21.78 -8.77 -12.85
CA MET A 190 21.77 -8.79 -14.32
C MET A 190 21.13 -7.51 -14.86
N GLU A 191 21.56 -7.09 -16.05
CA GLU A 191 20.87 -6.04 -16.79
C GLU A 191 19.47 -6.52 -17.22
N TYR A 192 18.53 -5.59 -17.22
CA TYR A 192 17.17 -5.87 -17.65
C TYR A 192 17.15 -5.90 -19.17
N ILE A 193 16.92 -7.08 -19.74
CA ILE A 193 16.77 -7.25 -21.19
C ILE A 193 15.27 -7.37 -21.46
N GLU A 194 14.73 -6.50 -22.30
CA GLU A 194 13.36 -6.63 -22.79
C GLU A 194 13.29 -7.80 -23.76
N VAL A 195 12.99 -8.98 -23.24
CA VAL A 195 12.65 -10.11 -24.09
C VAL A 195 11.20 -9.92 -24.52
N THR A 196 10.98 -9.81 -25.84
CA THR A 196 9.68 -9.57 -26.50
C THR A 196 8.64 -10.68 -26.27
N SER A 197 9.00 -11.75 -25.57
CA SER A 197 8.12 -12.86 -25.21
C SER A 197 7.59 -12.68 -23.80
N SER A 198 6.27 -12.64 -23.69
CA SER A 198 5.39 -12.55 -22.51
C SER A 198 5.54 -13.68 -21.48
N SER A 199 6.74 -14.22 -21.29
CA SER A 199 7.00 -15.49 -20.59
C SER A 199 7.92 -15.35 -19.36
N ASP A 200 8.66 -14.25 -19.21
CA ASP A 200 9.71 -14.12 -18.18
C ASP A 200 9.30 -13.40 -16.90
N SER A 201 8.06 -12.92 -16.78
CA SER A 201 7.51 -12.40 -15.52
C SER A 201 7.11 -13.53 -14.58
N VAL A 202 7.99 -14.52 -14.38
CA VAL A 202 7.78 -15.60 -13.43
C VAL A 202 8.17 -15.08 -12.04
N THR A 203 7.30 -14.25 -11.47
CA THR A 203 7.20 -14.16 -10.02
C THR A 203 6.42 -15.39 -9.58
N GLN A 204 7.13 -16.49 -9.23
CA GLN A 204 6.49 -17.62 -8.56
C GLN A 204 6.14 -17.21 -7.13
N LEU A 205 5.02 -16.50 -6.98
CA LEU A 205 4.35 -16.41 -5.69
C LEU A 205 3.34 -17.56 -5.65
N ALA A 206 3.53 -18.49 -4.72
CA ALA A 206 2.53 -19.51 -4.43
C ALA A 206 1.17 -18.81 -4.21
N ALA A 207 0.22 -19.12 -5.08
CA ALA A 207 -0.98 -18.33 -5.34
C ALA A 207 -1.98 -18.22 -4.16
N SER A 208 -1.71 -18.80 -3.00
CA SER A 208 -2.72 -19.02 -1.95
C SER A 208 -2.78 -17.98 -0.81
N SER A 209 -1.74 -17.18 -0.52
CA SER A 209 -1.60 -16.62 0.85
C SER A 209 -2.01 -15.16 1.08
N ALA A 210 -2.25 -14.33 0.06
CA ALA A 210 -2.40 -12.88 0.25
C ALA A 210 -3.72 -12.44 0.90
N GLN A 211 -4.86 -12.94 0.41
CA GLN A 211 -6.17 -12.66 1.01
C GLN A 211 -6.29 -13.37 2.37
N GLU A 212 -5.74 -14.57 2.44
CA GLU A 212 -5.64 -15.38 3.64
C GLU A 212 -4.85 -14.66 4.76
N PHE A 213 -3.76 -13.96 4.42
CA PHE A 213 -3.00 -13.19 5.40
C PHE A 213 -3.85 -12.10 6.05
N ARG A 214 -4.58 -11.29 5.26
CA ARG A 214 -5.42 -10.21 5.80
C ARG A 214 -6.49 -10.79 6.72
N ASP A 215 -7.18 -11.84 6.29
CA ASP A 215 -8.26 -12.43 7.06
C ASP A 215 -7.74 -13.13 8.32
N ARG A 216 -6.66 -13.93 8.23
CA ARG A 216 -6.00 -14.54 9.40
C ARG A 216 -5.44 -13.47 10.35
N TYR A 217 -4.89 -12.35 9.87
CA TYR A 217 -4.41 -11.26 10.74
C TYR A 217 -5.53 -10.69 11.62
N PHE A 218 -6.73 -10.48 11.07
CA PHE A 218 -7.88 -10.00 11.85
C PHE A 218 -8.58 -11.10 12.66
N ASN A 219 -8.46 -12.37 12.27
CA ASN A 219 -9.13 -13.51 12.89
C ASN A 219 -8.26 -14.29 13.90
N ALA A 220 -6.95 -14.00 13.99
CA ALA A 220 -5.95 -14.70 14.81
C ALA A 220 -6.24 -14.76 16.32
N ASN A 221 -7.25 -14.03 16.83
CA ASN A 221 -7.66 -14.08 18.23
C ASN A 221 -8.78 -15.11 18.52
N GLY A 222 -8.86 -16.21 17.77
CA GLY A 222 -9.74 -17.34 18.11
C GLY A 222 -11.24 -17.08 17.96
N ALA A 223 -11.63 -16.06 17.21
CA ALA A 223 -13.02 -15.92 16.80
C ALA A 223 -13.24 -16.85 15.60
N LEU A 224 -13.93 -17.98 15.83
CA LEU A 224 -14.44 -18.90 14.79
C LEU A 224 -15.35 -18.22 13.75
N GLU A 225 -15.68 -16.95 13.97
CA GLU A 225 -16.57 -16.18 13.12
C GLU A 225 -15.77 -15.31 12.17
N SER A 226 -15.99 -15.53 10.87
CA SER A 226 -15.47 -14.64 9.84
C SER A 226 -15.93 -13.20 10.12
N ARG A 227 -15.06 -12.22 9.84
CA ARG A 227 -15.43 -10.80 9.93
C ARG A 227 -16.71 -10.50 9.15
N GLN A 228 -16.98 -11.20 8.04
CA GLN A 228 -18.23 -11.09 7.30
C GLN A 228 -19.43 -11.53 8.14
N GLU A 229 -19.35 -12.66 8.81
CA GLU A 229 -20.40 -13.17 9.69
C GLU A 229 -20.63 -12.24 10.88
N ARG A 230 -19.55 -11.71 11.48
CA ARG A 230 -19.65 -10.70 12.55
C ARG A 230 -20.33 -9.41 12.05
N ARG A 231 -20.08 -9.01 10.80
CA ARG A 231 -20.74 -7.85 10.17
C ARG A 231 -22.21 -8.14 9.89
N MET A 232 -22.54 -9.32 9.36
CA MET A 232 -23.91 -9.74 9.09
C MET A 232 -24.72 -9.86 10.38
N ARG A 233 -24.18 -10.47 11.43
CA ARG A 233 -24.83 -10.52 12.75
C ARG A 233 -25.10 -9.14 13.33
N LYS A 234 -24.09 -8.25 13.31
CA LYS A 234 -24.29 -6.86 13.74
C LYS A 234 -25.27 -6.10 12.85
N ALA A 235 -25.44 -6.47 11.58
CA ALA A 235 -26.46 -5.89 10.72
C ALA A 235 -27.85 -6.41 11.09
N ALA A 236 -28.02 -7.73 11.26
CA ALA A 236 -29.25 -8.36 11.70
C ALA A 236 -29.71 -7.83 13.07
N LEU A 237 -28.80 -7.66 14.02
CA LEU A 237 -29.12 -7.10 15.35
C LEU A 237 -29.58 -5.63 15.26
N ARG A 238 -29.04 -4.86 14.30
CA ARG A 238 -29.51 -3.48 14.03
C ARG A 238 -30.88 -3.48 13.36
N GLU A 239 -31.16 -4.45 12.49
CA GLU A 239 -32.46 -4.64 11.85
C GLU A 239 -33.52 -4.98 12.90
N GLN A 240 -33.23 -5.92 13.80
CA GLN A 240 -34.10 -6.28 14.93
C GLN A 240 -34.34 -5.08 15.85
N GLY A 241 -33.27 -4.35 16.24
CA GLY A 241 -33.42 -3.14 17.05
C GLY A 241 -34.22 -2.03 16.35
N ARG A 242 -34.23 -1.97 15.02
CA ARG A 242 -35.08 -1.06 14.24
C ARG A 242 -36.54 -1.50 14.30
N GLN A 243 -36.83 -2.78 14.10
CA GLN A 243 -38.18 -3.33 14.20
C GLN A 243 -38.77 -3.16 15.61
N GLU A 244 -37.99 -3.40 16.67
CA GLU A 244 -38.42 -3.16 18.05
C GLU A 244 -38.66 -1.67 18.36
N MET A 245 -37.89 -0.77 17.74
CA MET A 245 -38.06 0.68 17.88
C MET A 245 -39.35 1.16 17.20
N GLU A 246 -39.65 0.63 16.01
CA GLU A 246 -40.90 0.88 15.27
C GLU A 246 -42.12 0.39 16.07
N MET A 247 -42.03 -0.80 16.66
CA MET A 247 -43.08 -1.34 17.56
C MET A 247 -43.30 -0.48 18.81
N ARG A 248 -42.27 0.25 19.27
CA ARG A 248 -42.35 1.20 20.40
C ARG A 248 -42.80 2.60 19.99
N GLY A 249 -43.19 2.82 18.72
CA GLY A 249 -43.71 4.09 18.22
C GLY A 249 -42.68 5.23 18.19
N LYS A 250 -41.38 4.93 18.30
CA LYS A 250 -40.32 5.96 18.24
C LYS A 250 -39.94 6.24 16.79
N THR A 251 -40.04 7.49 16.37
CA THR A 251 -39.59 7.92 15.05
C THR A 251 -38.06 7.85 14.95
N PRO A 252 -37.50 7.20 13.91
CA PRO A 252 -36.06 7.12 13.75
C PRO A 252 -35.46 8.51 13.47
N SER A 253 -34.58 8.99 14.34
CA SER A 253 -33.76 10.15 13.98
C SER A 253 -32.66 9.69 13.04
N ASP A 254 -32.73 10.03 11.75
CA ASP A 254 -31.75 9.60 10.78
C ASP A 254 -30.47 10.45 10.86
N GLY A 255 -29.66 10.19 11.90
CA GLY A 255 -28.36 10.80 12.07
C GLY A 255 -27.37 10.49 10.93
N ARG A 256 -27.65 9.44 10.14
CA ARG A 256 -26.85 9.09 8.96
C ARG A 256 -27.23 9.97 7.78
N ALA A 257 -28.52 10.20 7.52
CA ALA A 257 -28.96 11.19 6.53
C ALA A 257 -28.40 12.57 6.84
N LYS A 258 -28.54 13.04 8.10
CA LYS A 258 -27.94 14.32 8.53
C LYS A 258 -26.42 14.39 8.31
N LYS A 259 -25.68 13.30 8.55
CA LYS A 259 -24.23 13.22 8.25
C LYS A 259 -23.92 13.20 6.75
N CYS A 260 -24.73 12.51 5.95
CA CYS A 260 -24.60 12.48 4.50
C CYS A 260 -24.91 13.85 3.88
N ASP A 261 -25.91 14.56 4.39
CA ASP A 261 -26.28 15.91 3.96
C ASP A 261 -25.19 16.91 4.35
N LEU A 262 -24.65 16.80 5.57
CA LEU A 262 -23.45 17.52 6.00
C LEU A 262 -22.21 17.20 5.16
N ASN A 263 -22.14 16.03 4.53
CA ASN A 263 -21.06 15.67 3.61
C ASN A 263 -21.32 16.20 2.19
N LYS A 264 -22.56 16.16 1.70
CA LYS A 264 -22.94 16.77 0.40
C LYS A 264 -22.71 18.27 0.41
N ALA A 265 -23.04 18.95 1.50
CA ALA A 265 -22.75 20.37 1.71
C ALA A 265 -21.25 20.71 1.80
N ARG A 266 -20.33 19.73 1.81
CA ARG A 266 -18.88 19.96 1.73
C ARG A 266 -18.36 20.05 0.30
N PHE A 267 -19.17 19.65 -0.68
CA PHE A 267 -18.79 19.58 -2.10
C PHE A 267 -19.53 20.60 -2.97
N ASN A 268 -20.44 21.38 -2.39
CA ASN A 268 -20.97 22.63 -2.94
C ASN A 268 -20.21 23.81 -2.31
#